data_AF-A0A3M7D507-F1
#
_entry.id   AF-A0A3M7D507-F1
#
_cell.length_a   1.000
_cell.length_b   1.000
_cell.length_c   1.000
_cell.angle_alpha   90.00
_cell.angle_beta   90.00
_cell.angle_gamma   90.00
#
_symmetry.space_group_name_H-M   'P 1'
#
loop_
_entity.id
_entity.type
_entity.pdbx_description
1 polymer ?
#
loop_
_entity_poly.entity_id
_entity_poly.type
_entity_poly.pdbx_seq_one_letter_code
_entity_poly.pdbx_strand_id
1 'polypeptide(L)'
;MAHATDYYRFMDPSVYRSSAVSPIAYGQMHAARSPRLSPNPIRNELVRSSYFDDPIDHRFRSSAPYHRNGFYGDFGFGTEERIRRYNREAAIRNASIPRASGHALLYPMMTLDGRFPSAFAKERRLEEFLYMHEWELERILMAYDLGPGRSRYYAGDFDPRFSDDDFFFPTRKERLPPATLDEKKDVNPYDAIKPMQGDEDWATTPPIKLRPFKPKYHMTMALENIEMSDLVQVDNTLQERLQLRRSLLSEHPEATTQCNKVAESATLELYQWMVSTYLPKRFPSIYHRNGTDIYNTVTHSRMPLNPTSPRAALASLGENVDTDFLILLPSSKAADGSPIYHLESFVTCFPAGFSTREKCGHPLATIHAPVPGYAAKLEKSMDRFFARLETGRIVRRANWSITTNDRLFTEGGNHMYADEEGHEKDKPVGNAKTLNVGSPNLEQEIERQRKEVVVEDCRLRCERQTLHRLPNTQALVFAFKTYLYTLEEVKDEGLGPELADAIDGLGKGNVPAINFYKRGVVWGDKVKEFLRS
;
A
#
# COMPACT_ATOMS: atom_id res chain seq x y z
N MET A 1 -6.98 29.05 16.92
CA MET A 1 -7.96 28.65 15.87
C MET A 1 -7.18 28.55 14.57
N ALA A 2 -6.62 27.38 14.27
CA ALA A 2 -5.76 27.17 13.11
C ALA A 2 -6.04 25.80 12.50
N HIS A 3 -5.81 25.71 11.19
CA HIS A 3 -5.90 24.56 10.26
C HIS A 3 -7.13 24.52 9.36
N ALA A 4 -7.03 25.16 8.19
CA ALA A 4 -7.81 24.81 7.00
C ALA A 4 -7.19 25.39 5.72
N THR A 5 -5.91 25.13 5.45
CA THR A 5 -5.28 25.43 4.16
C THR A 5 -4.19 24.41 3.92
N ASP A 6 -4.49 23.34 3.18
CA ASP A 6 -3.52 22.55 2.38
C ASP A 6 -4.20 21.42 1.57
N TYR A 7 -5.37 21.70 0.97
CA TYR A 7 -6.06 20.75 0.08
C TYR A 7 -6.49 21.42 -1.23
N TYR A 8 -5.58 22.01 -2.00
CA TYR A 8 -5.92 22.56 -3.32
C TYR A 8 -4.77 22.48 -4.34
N ARG A 9 -4.65 21.35 -5.04
CA ARG A 9 -4.06 21.27 -6.40
C ARG A 9 -4.63 20.08 -7.18
N PHE A 10 -5.80 20.26 -7.77
CA PHE A 10 -6.28 19.43 -8.88
C PHE A 10 -6.80 20.36 -9.97
N MET A 11 -5.97 20.64 -10.97
CA MET A 11 -6.34 20.94 -12.36
C MET A 11 -5.06 21.36 -13.11
N ASP A 12 -4.38 20.38 -13.70
CA ASP A 12 -3.30 20.60 -14.68
C ASP A 12 -3.88 20.39 -16.10
N PRO A 13 -3.65 21.29 -17.06
CA PRO A 13 -4.09 21.16 -18.46
C PRO A 13 -3.50 19.96 -19.25
N SER A 14 -2.55 19.20 -18.71
CA SER A 14 -1.91 18.04 -19.36
C SER A 14 -2.73 16.74 -19.33
N VAL A 15 -3.91 16.75 -18.71
CA VAL A 15 -4.85 15.62 -18.62
C VAL A 15 -5.50 15.22 -19.96
N TYR A 16 -5.29 15.99 -21.03
CA TYR A 16 -5.96 15.81 -22.33
C TYR A 16 -5.41 14.69 -23.25
N ARG A 17 -4.59 13.74 -22.76
CA ARG A 17 -4.07 12.64 -23.58
C ARG A 17 -4.23 11.27 -22.92
N SER A 18 -5.47 10.81 -22.76
CA SER A 18 -5.74 9.37 -22.68
C SER A 18 -7.12 9.01 -23.24
N SER A 19 -7.32 9.25 -24.54
CA SER A 19 -8.23 8.43 -25.35
C SER A 19 -7.38 7.59 -26.29
N ALA A 20 -7.71 6.30 -26.43
CA ALA A 20 -7.13 5.43 -27.43
C ALA A 20 -7.62 5.79 -28.84
N VAL A 21 -7.14 6.92 -29.39
CA VAL A 21 -7.02 7.13 -30.83
C VAL A 21 -5.79 8.02 -31.03
N SER A 22 -4.67 7.43 -31.45
CA SER A 22 -3.44 8.14 -31.75
C SER A 22 -3.50 8.73 -33.15
N PRO A 23 -3.15 10.01 -33.37
CA PRO A 23 -2.70 10.48 -34.67
C PRO A 23 -1.17 10.62 -34.65
N ILE A 24 -0.45 9.52 -34.84
CA ILE A 24 0.91 9.58 -35.40
C ILE A 24 0.77 9.35 -36.90
N ALA A 25 0.51 10.43 -37.65
CA ALA A 25 0.73 10.47 -39.09
C ALA A 25 0.76 11.91 -39.64
N TYR A 26 1.25 12.92 -38.91
CA TYR A 26 1.57 14.22 -39.51
C TYR A 26 2.73 14.87 -38.76
N GLY A 27 3.94 14.44 -39.09
CA GLY A 27 5.17 14.93 -38.49
C GLY A 27 6.42 14.61 -39.31
N GLN A 28 6.29 14.41 -40.61
CA GLN A 28 7.39 14.53 -41.56
C GLN A 28 6.89 15.43 -42.68
N MET A 29 7.10 16.73 -42.54
CA MET A 29 7.36 17.63 -43.65
C MET A 29 7.80 18.99 -43.11
N HIS A 30 9.04 19.33 -43.43
CA HIS A 30 9.60 20.68 -43.53
C HIS A 30 9.82 21.50 -42.25
N ALA A 31 11.05 21.40 -41.78
CA ALA A 31 11.83 22.56 -41.36
C ALA A 31 11.71 23.70 -42.39
N ALA A 32 11.29 24.88 -41.95
CA ALA A 32 11.71 26.17 -42.50
C ALA A 32 11.22 27.33 -41.60
N ARG A 33 12.19 27.96 -40.92
CA ARG A 33 12.31 29.39 -40.64
C ARG A 33 11.00 30.21 -40.57
N SER A 34 10.68 30.69 -39.37
CA SER A 34 10.02 31.99 -39.25
C SER A 34 10.97 33.10 -39.72
N PRO A 35 10.47 34.10 -40.47
CA PRO A 35 10.91 35.46 -40.27
C PRO A 35 9.78 36.32 -39.70
N ARG A 36 10.23 37.27 -38.88
CA ARG A 36 9.50 38.37 -38.24
C ARG A 36 8.59 39.11 -39.22
N LEU A 37 7.48 39.67 -38.72
CA LEU A 37 7.09 41.10 -38.81
C LEU A 37 5.65 41.32 -38.29
N SER A 38 5.52 42.22 -37.31
CA SER A 38 4.36 43.12 -37.13
C SER A 38 4.53 44.27 -38.17
N PRO A 39 3.50 44.97 -38.71
CA PRO A 39 2.28 45.43 -38.04
C PRO A 39 0.96 45.42 -38.85
N ASN A 40 -0.15 45.66 -38.14
CA ASN A 40 -1.48 46.14 -38.60
C ASN A 40 -1.43 47.20 -39.73
N PRO A 41 -2.56 47.63 -40.33
CA PRO A 41 -3.92 47.05 -40.49
C PRO A 41 -4.42 47.18 -41.96
N ILE A 42 -5.68 46.82 -42.27
CA ILE A 42 -6.63 47.43 -43.25
C ILE A 42 -7.60 46.40 -43.86
N ARG A 43 -8.87 46.53 -43.42
CA ARG A 43 -10.17 46.42 -44.12
C ARG A 43 -10.27 45.74 -45.50
N ASN A 44 -11.18 44.76 -45.64
CA ASN A 44 -12.55 44.94 -46.17
C ASN A 44 -13.27 43.57 -46.18
N GLU A 45 -14.44 43.43 -45.52
CA GLU A 45 -15.80 43.46 -46.14
C GLU A 45 -16.01 42.29 -47.13
N LEU A 46 -16.99 41.39 -47.04
CA LEU A 46 -18.35 41.33 -46.45
C LEU A 46 -18.56 39.87 -45.97
N VAL A 47 -19.35 39.56 -44.93
CA VAL A 47 -20.82 39.60 -44.91
C VAL A 47 -21.32 39.88 -43.48
N ARG A 48 -22.21 40.87 -43.41
CA ARG A 48 -23.04 41.35 -42.28
C ARG A 48 -23.91 40.20 -41.72
N SER A 49 -24.48 40.22 -40.52
CA SER A 49 -25.12 41.31 -39.75
C SER A 49 -25.38 40.76 -38.33
N SER A 50 -24.91 41.40 -37.24
CA SER A 50 -25.64 42.41 -36.44
C SER A 50 -26.70 41.77 -35.49
N TYR A 51 -26.88 42.11 -34.22
CA TYR A 51 -26.77 43.40 -33.53
C TYR A 51 -26.64 43.16 -32.01
N PHE A 52 -26.10 44.17 -31.33
CA PHE A 52 -25.84 44.31 -29.91
C PHE A 52 -27.09 44.34 -29.00
N ASP A 53 -26.89 44.03 -27.70
CA ASP A 53 -27.04 44.92 -26.51
C ASP A 53 -27.64 44.21 -25.27
N ASP A 54 -27.03 44.50 -24.11
CA ASP A 54 -27.39 44.22 -22.70
C ASP A 54 -28.78 44.81 -22.30
N PRO A 55 -29.34 44.76 -21.04
CA PRO A 55 -28.84 44.30 -19.71
C PRO A 55 -29.88 43.56 -18.78
N ILE A 56 -29.39 43.08 -17.62
CA ILE A 56 -30.02 42.95 -16.27
C ILE A 56 -31.55 42.70 -16.14
N ASP A 57 -31.99 41.58 -15.54
CA ASP A 57 -32.95 41.60 -14.40
C ASP A 57 -32.97 40.30 -13.58
N HIS A 58 -33.03 40.47 -12.25
CA HIS A 58 -33.31 39.44 -11.26
C HIS A 58 -34.82 39.22 -11.19
N ARG A 59 -35.31 37.97 -11.31
CA ARG A 59 -36.47 37.46 -10.52
C ARG A 59 -36.86 36.00 -10.83
N PHE A 60 -37.16 35.25 -9.75
CA PHE A 60 -37.95 34.01 -9.65
C PHE A 60 -37.50 32.78 -10.45
N ARG A 61 -36.87 31.80 -9.80
CA ARG A 61 -37.49 30.63 -9.11
C ARG A 61 -38.07 29.56 -10.05
N SER A 62 -37.54 28.35 -9.84
CA SER A 62 -38.14 27.02 -10.05
C SER A 62 -38.61 26.65 -11.45
N SER A 63 -37.80 25.84 -12.13
CA SER A 63 -38.20 24.52 -12.63
C SER A 63 -37.02 23.95 -13.41
N ALA A 64 -36.56 22.75 -13.07
CA ALA A 64 -35.78 21.96 -14.02
C ALA A 64 -36.58 21.82 -15.32
N PRO A 65 -35.93 21.89 -16.49
CA PRO A 65 -36.14 20.78 -17.42
C PRO A 65 -34.90 20.48 -18.26
N TYR A 66 -34.36 19.26 -18.10
CA TYR A 66 -34.02 18.49 -19.30
C TYR A 66 -35.33 18.17 -20.01
N HIS A 67 -35.30 18.28 -21.34
CA HIS A 67 -36.38 18.16 -22.31
C HIS A 67 -37.17 19.44 -22.63
N ARG A 68 -36.68 20.15 -23.65
CA ARG A 68 -37.57 20.59 -24.74
C ARG A 68 -36.97 20.19 -26.09
N ASN A 69 -37.76 19.39 -26.80
CA ASN A 69 -37.46 18.66 -28.01
C ASN A 69 -37.21 19.54 -29.24
N GLY A 70 -36.46 18.97 -30.18
CA GLY A 70 -36.88 18.97 -31.59
C GLY A 70 -35.81 19.47 -32.57
N PHE A 71 -35.30 18.54 -33.37
CA PHE A 71 -34.42 18.71 -34.54
C PHE A 71 -32.91 18.77 -34.29
N TYR A 72 -32.36 17.77 -33.61
CA TYR A 72 -31.68 16.66 -34.29
C TYR A 72 -31.96 15.43 -33.43
N GLY A 73 -32.59 14.42 -34.02
CA GLY A 73 -32.85 13.18 -33.31
C GLY A 73 -31.55 12.55 -32.81
N ASP A 74 -31.68 11.74 -31.77
CA ASP A 74 -30.68 10.79 -31.27
C ASP A 74 -30.42 9.67 -32.31
N PHE A 75 -30.18 10.08 -33.55
CA PHE A 75 -29.92 9.24 -34.72
C PHE A 75 -28.46 9.44 -35.12
N GLY A 76 -27.65 8.41 -34.86
CA GLY A 76 -26.44 8.15 -35.62
C GLY A 76 -25.12 8.24 -34.87
N PHE A 77 -25.11 8.57 -33.58
CA PHE A 77 -23.86 8.60 -32.82
C PHE A 77 -23.76 7.38 -31.91
N GLY A 78 -22.72 6.58 -32.13
CA GLY A 78 -22.35 5.50 -31.23
C GLY A 78 -22.08 6.04 -29.82
N THR A 79 -22.18 5.18 -28.82
CA THR A 79 -21.97 5.50 -27.39
C THR A 79 -20.73 6.35 -27.15
N GLU A 80 -19.64 6.10 -27.89
CA GLU A 80 -18.39 6.86 -27.80
C GLU A 80 -18.52 8.34 -28.21
N GLU A 81 -19.21 8.63 -29.32
CA GLU A 81 -19.35 10.01 -29.81
C GLU A 81 -20.30 10.82 -28.93
N ARG A 82 -21.29 10.15 -28.31
CA ARG A 82 -22.13 10.76 -27.27
C ARG A 82 -21.31 11.15 -26.02
N ILE A 83 -20.50 10.22 -25.50
CA ILE A 83 -19.60 10.49 -24.36
C ILE A 83 -18.67 11.66 -24.69
N ARG A 84 -18.06 11.64 -25.88
CA ARG A 84 -17.11 12.67 -26.31
C ARG A 84 -17.74 14.07 -26.31
N ARG A 85 -18.95 14.22 -26.87
CA ARG A 85 -19.62 15.52 -26.97
C ARG A 85 -20.05 16.05 -25.61
N TYR A 86 -20.71 15.22 -24.80
CA TYR A 86 -21.17 15.63 -23.47
C TYR A 86 -19.99 15.99 -22.55
N ASN A 87 -18.93 15.18 -22.54
CA ASN A 87 -17.77 15.44 -21.70
C ASN A 87 -17.01 16.68 -22.15
N ARG A 88 -16.96 16.97 -23.45
CA ARG A 88 -16.37 18.20 -23.98
C ARG A 88 -17.12 19.44 -23.51
N GLU A 89 -18.45 19.44 -23.53
CA GLU A 89 -19.24 20.58 -23.05
C GLU A 89 -19.11 20.78 -21.54
N ALA A 90 -19.19 19.70 -20.76
CA ALA A 90 -19.00 19.74 -19.30
C ALA A 90 -17.61 20.28 -18.94
N ALA A 91 -16.56 19.85 -19.65
CA ALA A 91 -15.20 20.33 -19.43
C ALA A 91 -15.06 21.83 -19.71
N ILE A 92 -15.65 22.35 -20.79
CA ILE A 92 -15.63 23.79 -21.10
C ILE A 92 -16.31 24.59 -19.97
N ARG A 93 -17.49 24.14 -19.52
CA ARG A 93 -18.23 24.82 -18.45
C ARG A 93 -17.47 24.79 -17.11
N ASN A 94 -16.90 23.65 -16.75
CA ASN A 94 -16.12 23.50 -15.52
C ASN A 94 -14.81 24.30 -15.57
N ALA A 95 -14.15 24.38 -16.73
CA ALA A 95 -12.94 25.19 -16.92
C ALA A 95 -13.21 26.71 -16.86
N SER A 96 -14.46 27.12 -17.06
CA SER A 96 -14.89 28.52 -17.02
C SER A 96 -15.14 29.03 -15.59
N ILE A 97 -14.95 28.20 -14.56
CA ILE A 97 -15.13 28.59 -13.15
C ILE A 97 -13.93 29.46 -12.74
N PRO A 98 -14.10 30.79 -12.60
CA PRO A 98 -12.97 31.72 -12.57
C PRO A 98 -12.31 31.82 -11.19
N ARG A 99 -12.98 31.37 -10.11
CA ARG A 99 -12.47 31.25 -8.73
C ARG A 99 -13.20 30.12 -8.01
N ALA A 100 -12.49 29.37 -7.17
CA ALA A 100 -13.07 28.34 -6.31
C ALA A 100 -13.97 28.97 -5.24
N SER A 101 -15.25 29.17 -5.56
CA SER A 101 -16.30 29.56 -4.62
C SER A 101 -17.12 28.32 -4.26
N GLY A 102 -17.56 28.19 -3.01
CA GLY A 102 -18.44 27.09 -2.59
C GLY A 102 -19.74 27.00 -3.41
N HIS A 103 -20.18 28.11 -3.99
CA HIS A 103 -21.36 28.19 -4.84
C HIS A 103 -21.10 27.92 -6.33
N ALA A 104 -19.86 27.56 -6.72
CA ALA A 104 -19.55 27.20 -8.08
C ALA A 104 -20.27 25.90 -8.47
N LEU A 105 -20.99 25.94 -9.60
CA LEU A 105 -21.72 24.80 -10.15
C LEU A 105 -20.80 23.92 -10.98
N LEU A 106 -20.64 22.68 -10.56
CA LEU A 106 -19.88 21.65 -11.26
C LEU A 106 -20.83 20.80 -12.11
N TYR A 107 -20.51 20.66 -13.39
CA TYR A 107 -21.28 19.87 -14.35
C TYR A 107 -20.73 18.44 -14.43
N PRO A 108 -21.59 17.41 -14.41
CA PRO A 108 -21.15 16.02 -14.44
C PRO A 108 -20.68 15.60 -15.84
N MET A 109 -19.81 14.60 -15.88
CA MET A 109 -19.33 13.96 -17.10
C MET A 109 -19.89 12.54 -17.20
N MET A 110 -20.05 12.04 -18.42
CA MET A 110 -20.42 10.65 -18.66
C MET A 110 -19.21 9.73 -18.39
N THR A 111 -19.48 8.60 -17.75
CA THR A 111 -18.55 7.48 -17.55
C THR A 111 -18.29 6.73 -18.85
N LEU A 112 -17.30 5.83 -18.85
CA LEU A 112 -16.88 5.10 -20.06
C LEU A 112 -17.99 4.22 -20.68
N ASP A 113 -18.98 3.81 -19.89
CA ASP A 113 -20.17 3.07 -20.31
C ASP A 113 -21.33 3.98 -20.77
N GLY A 114 -21.10 5.30 -20.82
CA GLY A 114 -22.07 6.27 -21.34
C GLY A 114 -23.23 6.56 -20.39
N ARG A 115 -23.00 6.47 -19.08
CA ARG A 115 -23.95 6.83 -18.02
C ARG A 115 -23.39 7.97 -17.18
N PHE A 116 -24.20 8.58 -16.31
CA PHE A 116 -23.70 9.48 -15.28
C PHE A 116 -23.68 8.76 -13.93
N PRO A 117 -22.75 9.12 -13.01
CA PRO A 117 -22.80 8.60 -11.64
C PRO A 117 -24.12 8.96 -10.98
N SER A 118 -24.81 7.98 -10.39
CA SER A 118 -26.16 8.18 -9.82
C SER A 118 -26.26 9.34 -8.81
N ALA A 119 -25.25 9.52 -7.94
CA ALA A 119 -25.21 10.60 -6.96
C ALA A 119 -24.76 11.96 -7.55
N PHE A 120 -24.28 11.99 -8.80
CA PHE A 120 -23.86 13.19 -9.53
C PHE A 120 -24.30 13.13 -11.00
N ALA A 121 -25.60 12.90 -11.21
CA ALA A 121 -26.21 12.86 -12.55
C ALA A 121 -26.71 14.23 -13.04
N LYS A 122 -26.66 15.25 -12.18
CA LYS A 122 -27.00 16.65 -12.46
C LYS A 122 -25.93 17.54 -11.87
N GLU A 123 -25.84 18.77 -12.36
CA GLU A 123 -24.97 19.79 -11.81
C GLU A 123 -25.21 20.00 -10.31
N ARG A 124 -24.11 20.15 -9.56
CA ARG A 124 -24.11 20.33 -8.10
C ARG A 124 -23.14 21.44 -7.72
N ARG A 125 -23.38 22.08 -6.59
CA ARG A 125 -22.45 23.09 -6.07
C ARG A 125 -21.24 22.43 -5.44
N LEU A 126 -20.08 23.07 -5.51
CA LEU A 126 -18.86 22.54 -4.91
C LEU A 126 -19.01 22.28 -3.40
N GLU A 127 -19.73 23.15 -2.69
CA GLU A 127 -20.02 22.98 -1.26
C GLU A 127 -20.89 21.75 -0.94
N GLU A 128 -21.76 21.32 -1.87
CA GLU A 128 -22.62 20.16 -1.65
C GLU A 128 -21.83 18.84 -1.62
N PHE A 129 -20.66 18.80 -2.25
CA PHE A 129 -19.75 17.65 -2.15
C PHE A 129 -19.03 17.59 -0.81
N LEU A 130 -18.79 18.74 -0.16
CA LEU A 130 -18.14 18.79 1.17
C LEU A 130 -19.04 18.24 2.28
N TYR A 131 -20.36 18.35 2.10
CA TYR A 131 -21.36 17.86 3.03
C TYR A 131 -22.01 16.54 2.59
N MET A 132 -21.56 15.97 1.48
CA MET A 132 -22.04 14.68 0.97
C MET A 132 -21.54 13.55 1.86
N HIS A 133 -22.36 12.52 2.06
CA HIS A 133 -21.93 11.37 2.85
C HIS A 133 -20.76 10.65 2.14
N GLU A 134 -19.77 10.21 2.92
CA GLU A 134 -18.53 9.60 2.42
C GLU A 134 -18.77 8.48 1.39
N TRP A 135 -19.75 7.60 1.60
CA TRP A 135 -20.09 6.53 0.65
C TRP A 135 -20.66 7.04 -0.69
N GLU A 136 -21.38 8.16 -0.72
CA GLU A 136 -21.90 8.75 -1.97
C GLU A 136 -20.77 9.37 -2.77
N LEU A 137 -19.85 10.05 -2.08
CA LEU A 137 -18.66 10.65 -2.68
C LEU A 137 -17.73 9.56 -3.22
N GLU A 138 -17.49 8.49 -2.47
CA GLU A 138 -16.71 7.33 -2.92
C GLU A 138 -17.34 6.68 -4.15
N ARG A 139 -18.67 6.53 -4.21
CA ARG A 139 -19.34 5.99 -5.41
C ARG A 139 -19.17 6.87 -6.64
N ILE A 140 -19.18 8.20 -6.48
CA ILE A 140 -18.90 9.13 -7.59
C ILE A 140 -17.45 8.98 -8.04
N LEU A 141 -16.51 8.96 -7.11
CA LEU A 141 -15.08 8.80 -7.41
C LEU A 141 -14.81 7.45 -8.08
N MET A 142 -15.38 6.35 -7.59
CA MET A 142 -15.27 5.02 -8.21
C MET A 142 -15.86 4.99 -9.62
N ALA A 143 -17.00 5.64 -9.85
CA ALA A 143 -17.63 5.70 -11.17
C ALA A 143 -16.74 6.41 -12.21
N TYR A 144 -15.97 7.41 -11.80
CA TYR A 144 -14.97 8.09 -12.64
C TYR A 144 -13.59 7.43 -12.61
N ASP A 145 -13.43 6.29 -11.92
CA ASP A 145 -12.14 5.61 -11.75
C ASP A 145 -11.10 6.47 -10.97
N LEU A 146 -11.58 7.34 -10.08
CA LEU A 146 -10.83 8.28 -9.21
C LEU A 146 -10.79 7.87 -7.73
N GLY A 147 -11.29 6.69 -7.38
CA GLY A 147 -11.35 6.20 -5.99
C GLY A 147 -9.98 5.87 -5.38
N PRO A 148 -9.92 5.69 -4.05
CA PRO A 148 -8.68 5.42 -3.32
C PRO A 148 -8.04 4.12 -3.83
N GLY A 149 -6.88 4.26 -4.49
CA GLY A 149 -6.15 3.16 -5.12
C GLY A 149 -5.69 3.42 -6.56
N ARG A 150 -6.07 4.53 -7.19
CA ARG A 150 -5.51 4.94 -8.49
C ARG A 150 -4.98 6.38 -8.45
N SER A 151 -3.69 6.50 -8.17
CA SER A 151 -2.88 7.66 -8.59
C SER A 151 -2.76 7.65 -10.12
N ARG A 152 -3.81 8.08 -10.83
CA ARG A 152 -3.72 8.41 -12.27
C ARG A 152 -3.66 9.90 -12.56
N TYR A 153 -3.50 10.72 -11.53
CA TYR A 153 -3.10 12.12 -11.68
C TYR A 153 -2.02 12.43 -10.65
N TYR A 154 -0.76 12.15 -11.03
CA TYR A 154 0.45 12.94 -10.80
C TYR A 154 1.69 12.08 -11.07
N ALA A 155 2.33 12.30 -12.21
CA ALA A 155 3.73 11.98 -12.47
C ALA A 155 4.19 12.78 -13.70
N GLY A 156 4.55 14.04 -13.47
CA GLY A 156 5.28 14.86 -14.42
C GLY A 156 6.19 15.78 -13.64
N ASP A 157 7.50 15.72 -13.91
CA ASP A 157 8.45 16.73 -13.47
C ASP A 157 8.05 18.09 -14.06
N PHE A 158 8.19 19.15 -13.26
CA PHE A 158 8.08 20.53 -13.72
C PHE A 158 9.06 20.76 -14.89
N ASP A 159 8.54 21.17 -16.03
CA ASP A 159 9.34 21.77 -17.10
C ASP A 159 10.00 23.06 -16.57
N PRO A 160 11.33 23.26 -16.73
CA PRO A 160 12.08 24.38 -16.15
C PRO A 160 11.82 25.75 -16.82
N ARG A 161 10.71 25.95 -17.52
CA ARG A 161 10.36 27.21 -18.21
C ARG A 161 9.89 28.36 -17.31
N PHE A 162 10.00 28.22 -15.99
CA PHE A 162 9.72 29.30 -15.04
C PHE A 162 10.73 29.28 -13.88
N SER A 163 12.03 29.22 -14.18
CA SER A 163 13.05 29.72 -13.25
C SER A 163 13.25 31.20 -13.48
N ASP A 164 13.09 31.96 -12.40
CA ASP A 164 13.76 33.21 -12.06
C ASP A 164 14.20 34.11 -13.22
N ASP A 165 13.36 35.12 -13.50
CA ASP A 165 13.75 36.53 -13.55
C ASP A 165 12.66 37.28 -14.34
N ASP A 166 11.79 37.99 -13.62
CA ASP A 166 11.67 39.44 -13.79
C ASP A 166 10.49 40.02 -12.99
N PHE A 167 10.87 40.74 -11.93
CA PHE A 167 10.26 41.96 -11.41
C PHE A 167 8.79 41.95 -10.98
N PHE A 168 8.55 41.96 -9.66
CA PHE A 168 8.24 43.20 -8.94
C PHE A 168 8.56 43.04 -7.44
N PHE A 169 9.64 43.67 -6.99
CA PHE A 169 9.83 44.01 -5.57
C PHE A 169 8.85 45.12 -5.17
N PRO A 170 8.46 45.17 -3.89
CA PRO A 170 8.66 46.41 -3.16
C PRO A 170 9.70 46.21 -2.04
N THR A 171 10.76 46.99 -2.20
CA THR A 171 11.75 47.45 -1.22
C THR A 171 11.56 47.09 0.25
N ARG A 172 12.62 46.44 0.77
CA ARG A 172 13.14 46.36 2.14
C ARG A 172 12.58 47.45 3.09
N LYS A 173 11.73 47.05 4.05
CA LYS A 173 11.54 47.74 5.33
C LYS A 173 11.61 46.71 6.47
N GLU A 174 12.66 46.90 7.26
CA GLU A 174 12.91 46.54 8.66
C GLU A 174 12.37 45.21 9.24
N ARG A 175 13.31 44.47 9.85
CA ARG A 175 13.06 43.31 10.71
C ARG A 175 12.09 43.70 11.83
N LEU A 176 10.86 43.23 11.71
CA LEU A 176 10.03 42.95 12.88
C LEU A 176 10.51 41.61 13.47
N PRO A 177 10.64 41.49 14.81
CA PRO A 177 11.02 40.22 15.42
C PRO A 177 9.99 39.16 15.03
N PRO A 178 10.39 37.89 14.91
CA PRO A 178 9.46 36.84 14.53
C PRO A 178 8.26 36.90 15.46
N ALA A 179 7.07 37.11 14.90
CA ALA A 179 5.84 36.74 15.59
C ALA A 179 6.05 35.29 16.00
N THR A 180 6.01 35.05 17.30
CA THR A 180 6.32 33.77 17.94
C THR A 180 5.68 32.66 17.11
N LEU A 181 6.53 31.90 16.43
CA LEU A 181 6.18 30.57 15.94
C LEU A 181 5.57 29.88 17.15
N ASP A 182 4.29 29.53 17.09
CA ASP A 182 3.82 28.46 17.94
C ASP A 182 4.70 27.26 17.57
N GLU A 183 5.67 26.98 18.43
CA GLU A 183 6.54 25.81 18.40
C GLU A 183 5.62 24.58 18.42
N LYS A 184 5.18 24.11 17.24
CA LYS A 184 4.91 22.69 17.09
C LYS A 184 6.27 22.03 17.25
N LYS A 185 6.63 21.70 18.49
CA LYS A 185 7.75 20.79 18.79
C LYS A 185 7.59 19.61 17.85
N ASP A 186 8.54 19.45 16.95
CA ASP A 186 8.62 18.30 16.06
C ASP A 186 8.92 17.09 16.95
N VAL A 187 7.86 16.45 17.45
CA VAL A 187 8.00 15.38 18.43
C VAL A 187 8.52 14.16 17.68
N ASN A 188 9.72 13.71 18.04
CA ASN A 188 10.33 12.50 17.48
C ASN A 188 9.33 11.33 17.53
N PRO A 189 8.95 10.72 16.39
CA PRO A 189 7.98 9.62 16.35
C PRO A 189 8.38 8.41 17.21
N TYR A 190 9.68 8.21 17.45
CA TYR A 190 10.18 7.17 18.36
C TYR A 190 9.86 7.44 19.83
N ASP A 191 9.62 8.70 20.19
CA ASP A 191 9.27 9.12 21.56
C ASP A 191 7.75 9.37 21.71
N ALA A 192 7.07 9.72 20.63
CA ALA A 192 5.64 10.08 20.55
C ALA A 192 4.69 8.87 20.53
N ILE A 193 4.99 7.81 21.28
CA ILE A 193 4.18 6.59 21.32
C ILE A 193 2.92 6.82 22.14
N LYS A 194 1.77 6.58 21.51
CA LYS A 194 0.43 6.70 22.11
C LYS A 194 -0.05 5.33 22.62
N PRO A 195 -0.68 5.26 23.80
CA PRO A 195 -1.32 4.05 24.28
C PRO A 195 -2.32 3.48 23.26
N MET A 196 -2.49 2.16 23.27
CA MET A 196 -3.55 1.50 22.51
C MET A 196 -4.92 1.98 22.99
N GLN A 197 -5.80 2.31 22.04
CA GLN A 197 -7.18 2.61 22.40
C GLN A 197 -7.82 1.36 22.96
N GLY A 198 -8.42 1.44 24.16
CA GLY A 198 -8.96 0.27 24.84
C GLY A 198 -7.88 -0.69 25.34
N ASP A 199 -6.68 -0.19 25.66
CA ASP A 199 -5.58 -1.04 26.16
C ASP A 199 -6.01 -1.91 27.35
N GLU A 200 -6.81 -1.38 28.27
CA GLU A 200 -7.30 -2.13 29.43
C GLU A 200 -8.20 -3.33 29.04
N ASP A 201 -8.82 -3.27 27.86
CA ASP A 201 -9.74 -4.28 27.32
C ASP A 201 -9.06 -5.25 26.32
N TRP A 202 -7.72 -5.24 26.23
CA TRP A 202 -6.96 -6.05 25.28
C TRP A 202 -7.34 -7.54 25.31
N ALA A 203 -7.64 -8.06 26.50
CA ALA A 203 -7.97 -9.47 26.72
C ALA A 203 -9.31 -9.89 26.11
N THR A 204 -10.16 -8.92 25.74
CA THR A 204 -11.45 -9.16 25.05
C THR A 204 -11.45 -8.63 23.62
N THR A 205 -10.41 -7.88 23.22
CA THR A 205 -10.30 -7.30 21.89
C THR A 205 -10.02 -8.38 20.86
N PRO A 206 -10.90 -8.63 19.88
CA PRO A 206 -10.68 -9.68 18.87
C PRO A 206 -9.53 -9.31 17.92
N PRO A 207 -8.87 -10.30 17.30
CA PRO A 207 -7.86 -10.04 16.29
C PRO A 207 -8.47 -9.28 15.11
N ILE A 208 -7.70 -8.36 14.52
CA ILE A 208 -8.11 -7.69 13.30
C ILE A 208 -8.40 -8.71 12.20
N LYS A 209 -9.32 -8.39 11.30
CA LYS A 209 -9.67 -9.23 10.13
C LYS A 209 -9.00 -8.69 8.87
N LEU A 210 -7.83 -9.21 8.53
CA LEU A 210 -7.12 -8.83 7.32
C LEU A 210 -7.73 -9.56 6.11
N ARG A 211 -8.21 -8.78 5.13
CA ARG A 211 -8.75 -9.27 3.84
C ARG A 211 -7.99 -8.63 2.66
N PRO A 212 -6.67 -8.86 2.52
CA PRO A 212 -5.85 -8.17 1.52
C PRO A 212 -5.96 -8.76 0.12
N PHE A 213 -6.76 -9.82 -0.05
CA PHE A 213 -6.92 -10.52 -1.32
C PHE A 213 -7.69 -9.66 -2.33
N LYS A 214 -7.32 -9.80 -3.60
CA LYS A 214 -7.91 -9.07 -4.73
C LYS A 214 -8.17 -10.05 -5.87
N PRO A 215 -9.23 -9.86 -6.68
CA PRO A 215 -9.58 -10.76 -7.79
C PRO A 215 -8.48 -10.93 -8.85
N LYS A 216 -7.52 -10.00 -8.91
CA LYS A 216 -6.36 -10.08 -9.77
C LYS A 216 -5.09 -9.82 -8.98
N TYR A 217 -4.14 -10.75 -9.06
CA TYR A 217 -2.86 -10.59 -8.39
C TYR A 217 -1.97 -9.60 -9.14
N HIS A 218 -1.52 -8.57 -8.44
CA HIS A 218 -0.51 -7.64 -8.93
C HIS A 218 0.66 -7.60 -7.97
N MET A 219 1.82 -8.08 -8.42
CA MET A 219 3.07 -7.96 -7.68
C MET A 219 3.48 -6.49 -7.62
N THR A 220 3.26 -5.86 -6.47
CA THR A 220 3.61 -4.47 -6.16
C THR A 220 4.00 -4.36 -4.69
N MET A 221 4.63 -3.25 -4.29
CA MET A 221 5.00 -3.03 -2.89
C MET A 221 3.78 -2.82 -1.98
N ALA A 222 2.70 -2.22 -2.49
CA ALA A 222 1.43 -2.00 -1.78
C ALA A 222 1.60 -1.45 -0.34
N LEU A 223 2.39 -0.39 -0.22
CA LEU A 223 2.73 0.23 1.06
C LEU A 223 1.74 1.33 1.45
N GLU A 224 1.45 1.39 2.75
CA GLU A 224 0.64 2.42 3.40
C GLU A 224 1.47 3.03 4.55
N ASN A 225 1.47 4.35 4.69
CA ASN A 225 2.10 4.98 5.86
C ASN A 225 1.21 4.76 7.10
N ILE A 226 1.83 4.52 8.25
CA ILE A 226 1.13 4.44 9.54
C ILE A 226 1.84 5.29 10.60
N GLU A 227 1.26 5.37 11.79
CA GLU A 227 1.90 5.97 12.95
C GLU A 227 2.87 4.98 13.60
N MET A 228 3.96 5.47 14.20
CA MET A 228 4.92 4.62 14.92
C MET A 228 4.25 3.81 16.04
N SER A 229 3.20 4.37 16.65
CA SER A 229 2.38 3.70 17.67
C SER A 229 1.76 2.39 17.16
N ASP A 230 1.50 2.26 15.86
CA ASP A 230 0.86 1.09 15.27
C ASP A 230 1.86 0.00 14.83
N LEU A 231 3.13 0.07 15.23
CA LEU A 231 4.12 -0.97 14.90
C LEU A 231 3.64 -2.39 15.27
N VAL A 232 3.26 -2.61 16.53
CA VAL A 232 2.78 -3.91 17.06
C VAL A 232 1.26 -3.91 17.27
N GLN A 233 0.65 -5.08 17.17
CA GLN A 233 -0.77 -5.31 17.45
C GLN A 233 -0.94 -6.31 18.58
N VAL A 234 -1.83 -5.99 19.52
CA VAL A 234 -2.25 -6.86 20.63
C VAL A 234 -3.74 -7.14 20.47
N ASP A 235 -4.12 -8.37 20.80
CA ASP A 235 -5.50 -8.85 20.80
C ASP A 235 -5.64 -9.96 21.85
N ASN A 236 -6.85 -10.50 22.00
CA ASN A 236 -7.20 -11.52 22.98
C ASN A 236 -6.47 -12.87 22.81
N THR A 237 -5.72 -13.07 21.71
CA THR A 237 -4.92 -14.28 21.50
C THR A 237 -3.51 -14.17 22.09
N LEU A 238 -3.13 -13.00 22.62
CA LEU A 238 -1.76 -12.72 23.07
C LEU A 238 -1.20 -13.79 24.02
N GLN A 239 -1.96 -14.20 25.04
CA GLN A 239 -1.45 -15.13 26.06
C GLN A 239 -1.05 -16.49 25.45
N GLU A 240 -1.97 -17.11 24.69
CA GLU A 240 -1.72 -18.38 24.00
C GLU A 240 -0.55 -18.25 23.03
N ARG A 241 -0.49 -17.14 22.30
CA ARG A 241 0.57 -16.90 21.32
C ARG A 241 1.93 -16.73 21.97
N LEU A 242 2.04 -16.01 23.08
CA LEU A 242 3.31 -15.88 23.82
C LEU A 242 3.76 -17.22 24.43
N GLN A 243 2.82 -18.06 24.88
CA GLN A 243 3.14 -19.43 25.34
C GLN A 243 3.70 -20.27 24.20
N LEU A 244 3.05 -20.28 23.03
CA LEU A 244 3.55 -20.99 21.86
C LEU A 244 4.93 -20.48 21.42
N ARG A 245 5.14 -19.16 21.41
CA ARG A 245 6.44 -18.56 21.05
C ARG A 245 7.55 -19.01 22.00
N ARG A 246 7.29 -19.12 23.30
CA ARG A 246 8.26 -19.66 24.27
C ARG A 246 8.63 -21.10 23.98
N SER A 247 7.64 -21.96 23.73
CA SER A 247 7.90 -23.36 23.37
C SER A 247 8.76 -23.44 22.12
N LEU A 248 8.42 -22.67 21.07
CA LEU A 248 9.18 -22.66 19.82
C LEU A 248 10.61 -22.14 19.99
N LEU A 249 10.83 -21.09 20.79
CA LEU A 249 12.17 -20.57 21.09
C LEU A 249 13.04 -21.60 21.84
N SER A 250 12.41 -22.40 22.70
CA SER A 250 13.09 -23.47 23.44
C SER A 250 13.37 -24.69 22.57
N GLU A 251 12.40 -25.11 21.76
CA GLU A 251 12.47 -26.33 20.94
C GLU A 251 13.29 -26.14 19.66
N HIS A 252 13.29 -24.92 19.10
CA HIS A 252 13.91 -24.59 17.81
C HIS A 252 14.78 -23.32 17.85
N PRO A 253 15.71 -23.17 18.80
CA PRO A 253 16.42 -21.91 19.05
C PRO A 253 17.17 -21.35 17.84
N GLU A 254 17.77 -22.22 17.01
CA GLU A 254 18.50 -21.83 15.80
C GLU A 254 17.59 -21.45 14.63
N ALA A 255 16.37 -21.99 14.59
CA ALA A 255 15.38 -21.64 13.58
C ALA A 255 14.68 -20.31 13.90
N THR A 256 14.53 -20.02 15.19
CA THR A 256 13.76 -18.87 15.67
C THR A 256 14.60 -17.63 15.97
N THR A 257 15.90 -17.76 16.28
CA THR A 257 16.74 -16.60 16.60
C THR A 257 18.15 -16.69 16.03
N GLN A 258 18.62 -15.57 15.46
CA GLN A 258 20.02 -15.39 15.10
C GLN A 258 20.41 -13.91 15.17
N CYS A 259 21.68 -13.66 15.49
CA CYS A 259 22.29 -12.34 15.42
C CYS A 259 23.71 -12.50 14.90
N ASN A 260 24.00 -11.99 13.71
CA ASN A 260 25.36 -11.88 13.21
C ASN A 260 26.06 -10.73 13.93
N LYS A 261 27.40 -10.81 14.04
CA LYS A 261 28.21 -9.82 14.78
C LYS A 261 27.99 -8.38 14.30
N VAL A 262 27.77 -8.19 13.00
CA VAL A 262 27.52 -6.87 12.39
C VAL A 262 26.20 -6.24 12.86
N ALA A 263 25.24 -7.04 13.33
CA ALA A 263 23.92 -6.59 13.77
C ALA A 263 23.77 -6.40 15.28
N GLU A 264 24.76 -6.73 16.10
CA GLU A 264 24.63 -6.69 17.56
C GLU A 264 24.14 -5.33 18.09
N SER A 265 24.68 -4.23 17.55
CA SER A 265 24.28 -2.88 17.94
C SER A 265 22.84 -2.54 17.53
N ALA A 266 22.42 -2.94 16.33
CA ALA A 266 21.06 -2.70 15.84
C ALA A 266 20.02 -3.55 16.60
N THR A 267 20.38 -4.79 16.93
CA THR A 267 19.56 -5.69 17.75
C THR A 267 19.36 -5.14 19.16
N LEU A 268 20.43 -4.64 19.79
CA LEU A 268 20.35 -4.02 21.11
C LEU A 268 19.59 -2.70 21.07
N GLU A 269 19.77 -1.88 20.03
CA GLU A 269 19.00 -0.63 19.87
C GLU A 269 17.49 -0.90 19.78
N LEU A 270 17.06 -1.82 18.90
CA LEU A 270 15.65 -2.19 18.78
C LEU A 270 15.13 -2.68 20.13
N TYR A 271 15.84 -3.60 20.78
CA TYR A 271 15.44 -4.14 22.07
C TYR A 271 15.27 -3.05 23.13
N GLN A 272 16.28 -2.21 23.31
CA GLN A 272 16.29 -1.15 24.31
C GLN A 272 15.15 -0.16 24.10
N TRP A 273 14.91 0.25 22.85
CA TRP A 273 13.78 1.12 22.53
C TRP A 273 12.43 0.43 22.80
N MET A 274 12.31 -0.84 22.43
CA MET A 274 11.09 -1.62 22.68
C MET A 274 10.76 -1.68 24.17
N VAL A 275 11.73 -2.02 25.04
CA VAL A 275 11.48 -2.20 26.47
C VAL A 275 11.43 -0.89 27.26
N SER A 276 12.20 0.13 26.86
CA SER A 276 12.31 1.39 27.61
C SER A 276 11.25 2.41 27.21
N THR A 277 10.76 2.33 25.96
CA THR A 277 9.89 3.34 25.37
C THR A 277 8.63 2.74 24.79
N TYR A 278 8.73 1.83 23.80
CA TYR A 278 7.57 1.44 23.00
C TYR A 278 6.53 0.65 23.78
N LEU A 279 6.90 -0.51 24.34
CA LEU A 279 5.97 -1.41 25.04
C LEU A 279 5.28 -0.75 26.24
N PRO A 280 5.99 -0.10 27.20
CA PRO A 280 5.33 0.51 28.36
C PRO A 280 4.48 1.74 28.02
N LYS A 281 4.78 2.47 26.93
CA LYS A 281 3.92 3.58 26.47
C LYS A 281 2.73 3.10 25.66
N ARG A 282 2.93 2.08 24.82
CA ARG A 282 1.92 1.57 23.90
C ARG A 282 0.90 0.68 24.60
N PHE A 283 1.34 -0.21 25.50
CA PHE A 283 0.48 -1.16 26.20
C PHE A 283 0.72 -1.11 27.72
N PRO A 284 0.41 0.02 28.38
CA PRO A 284 0.71 0.23 29.80
C PRO A 284 -0.01 -0.75 30.75
N SER A 285 -1.15 -1.34 30.37
CA SER A 285 -1.83 -2.38 31.17
C SER A 285 -1.08 -3.71 31.16
N ILE A 286 -0.28 -3.97 30.11
CA ILE A 286 0.46 -5.21 29.90
C ILE A 286 1.89 -5.11 30.41
N TYR A 287 2.61 -4.04 30.04
CA TYR A 287 4.04 -3.90 30.33
C TYR A 287 4.30 -2.77 31.34
N HIS A 288 4.73 -3.15 32.54
CA HIS A 288 4.96 -2.23 33.65
C HIS A 288 6.45 -2.09 33.91
N ARG A 289 6.94 -0.86 34.05
CA ARG A 289 8.33 -0.66 34.47
C ARG A 289 8.51 -1.06 35.94
N ASN A 290 9.51 -1.89 36.21
CA ASN A 290 9.86 -2.33 37.55
C ASN A 290 11.39 -2.28 37.74
N GLY A 291 11.89 -1.14 38.24
CA GLY A 291 13.32 -0.93 38.46
C GLY A 291 14.14 -1.09 37.18
N THR A 292 14.90 -2.19 37.09
CA THR A 292 15.82 -2.54 35.99
C THR A 292 15.20 -3.44 34.92
N ASP A 293 13.90 -3.77 35.02
CA ASP A 293 13.17 -4.55 34.03
C ASP A 293 11.79 -3.95 33.72
N ILE A 294 11.13 -4.49 32.70
CA ILE A 294 9.69 -4.37 32.52
C ILE A 294 9.02 -5.71 32.82
N TYR A 295 7.90 -5.67 33.54
CA TYR A 295 7.08 -6.81 33.90
C TYR A 295 5.92 -6.95 32.92
N ASN A 296 5.78 -8.14 32.33
CA ASN A 296 4.67 -8.52 31.47
C ASN A 296 3.59 -9.22 32.31
N THR A 297 2.42 -8.60 32.47
CA THR A 297 1.33 -9.12 33.29
C THR A 297 0.66 -10.36 32.70
N VAL A 298 0.76 -10.57 31.38
CA VAL A 298 0.09 -11.68 30.67
C VAL A 298 0.76 -13.02 30.96
N THR A 299 2.08 -13.01 30.98
CA THR A 299 2.92 -14.21 31.15
C THR A 299 3.67 -14.23 32.47
N HIS A 300 3.46 -13.22 33.32
CA HIS A 300 4.15 -13.01 34.60
C HIS A 300 5.69 -13.09 34.49
N SER A 301 6.24 -12.61 33.37
CA SER A 301 7.68 -12.62 33.07
C SER A 301 8.28 -11.22 33.11
N ARG A 302 9.61 -11.16 33.11
CA ARG A 302 10.38 -9.92 33.12
C ARG A 302 11.23 -9.82 31.87
N MET A 303 11.31 -8.61 31.31
CA MET A 303 12.24 -8.27 30.23
C MET A 303 13.28 -7.29 30.81
N PRO A 304 14.56 -7.69 30.95
CA PRO A 304 15.58 -6.83 31.54
C PRO A 304 15.86 -5.62 30.65
N LEU A 305 15.98 -4.41 31.20
CA LEU A 305 16.33 -3.22 30.40
C LEU A 305 17.72 -3.36 29.74
N ASN A 306 18.62 -4.11 30.39
CA ASN A 306 19.94 -4.44 29.89
C ASN A 306 20.04 -5.96 29.70
N PRO A 307 19.92 -6.47 28.46
CA PRO A 307 20.02 -7.91 28.19
C PRO A 307 21.49 -8.36 28.27
N THR A 308 21.72 -9.63 28.62
CA THR A 308 23.08 -10.19 28.76
C THR A 308 23.80 -10.38 27.43
N SER A 309 23.06 -10.46 26.32
CA SER A 309 23.59 -10.56 24.96
C SER A 309 22.52 -10.14 23.92
N PRO A 310 22.91 -9.86 22.66
CA PRO A 310 21.96 -9.64 21.57
C PRO A 310 21.01 -10.83 21.35
N ARG A 311 21.48 -12.07 21.54
CA ARG A 311 20.60 -13.26 21.43
C ARG A 311 19.59 -13.34 22.58
N ALA A 312 19.99 -12.97 23.80
CA ALA A 312 19.07 -12.86 24.93
C ALA A 312 18.03 -11.74 24.71
N ALA A 313 18.42 -10.64 24.07
CA ALA A 313 17.51 -9.57 23.66
C ALA A 313 16.45 -10.07 22.68
N LEU A 314 16.85 -10.80 21.64
CA LEU A 314 15.94 -11.43 20.67
C LEU A 314 15.00 -12.44 21.32
N ALA A 315 15.52 -13.33 22.16
CA ALA A 315 14.70 -14.29 22.90
C ALA A 315 13.65 -13.57 23.75
N SER A 316 14.05 -12.53 24.49
CA SER A 316 13.13 -11.75 25.32
C SER A 316 12.03 -11.06 24.48
N LEU A 317 12.35 -10.51 23.30
CA LEU A 317 11.32 -10.00 22.36
C LEU A 317 10.38 -11.13 21.91
N GLY A 318 10.93 -12.28 21.52
CA GLY A 318 10.15 -13.43 21.06
C GLY A 318 9.18 -13.96 22.13
N GLU A 319 9.62 -14.05 23.38
CA GLU A 319 8.84 -14.59 24.50
C GLU A 319 7.76 -13.63 25.04
N ASN A 320 7.82 -12.35 24.67
CA ASN A 320 6.99 -11.30 25.27
C ASN A 320 6.24 -10.43 24.25
N VAL A 321 6.56 -10.50 22.96
CA VAL A 321 5.89 -9.72 21.91
C VAL A 321 5.42 -10.67 20.81
N ASP A 322 4.13 -10.63 20.51
CA ASP A 322 3.53 -11.39 19.41
C ASP A 322 3.75 -10.68 18.05
N THR A 323 5.01 -10.53 17.69
CA THR A 323 5.46 -9.97 16.42
C THR A 323 6.86 -10.52 16.15
N ASP A 324 7.09 -10.98 14.93
CA ASP A 324 8.40 -11.39 14.46
C ASP A 324 9.17 -10.18 13.96
N PHE A 325 10.48 -10.11 14.25
CA PHE A 325 11.34 -8.98 13.91
C PHE A 325 12.56 -9.46 13.14
N LEU A 326 12.78 -8.86 11.96
CA LEU A 326 13.93 -9.07 11.10
C LEU A 326 14.67 -7.74 10.95
N ILE A 327 15.97 -7.76 11.19
CA ILE A 327 16.83 -6.57 11.20
C ILE A 327 17.75 -6.65 9.99
N LEU A 328 17.65 -5.64 9.13
CA LEU A 328 18.40 -5.53 7.90
C LEU A 328 19.41 -4.39 7.97
N LEU A 329 20.64 -4.67 7.53
CA LEU A 329 21.73 -3.69 7.47
C LEU A 329 22.23 -3.53 6.04
N PRO A 330 22.71 -2.32 5.67
CA PRO A 330 23.35 -2.09 4.38
C PRO A 330 24.78 -2.67 4.35
N SER A 331 24.88 -4.01 4.41
CA SER A 331 26.16 -4.74 4.58
C SER A 331 27.03 -4.78 3.31
N SER A 332 26.49 -4.43 2.15
CA SER A 332 27.26 -4.33 0.90
C SER A 332 26.75 -3.19 0.01
N LYS A 333 27.38 -2.98 -1.15
CA LYS A 333 27.03 -1.91 -2.10
C LYS A 333 26.88 -2.46 -3.51
N ALA A 334 25.94 -1.90 -4.26
CA ALA A 334 25.79 -2.16 -5.68
C ALA A 334 26.85 -1.40 -6.50
N ALA A 335 26.93 -1.68 -7.80
CA ALA A 335 27.89 -1.06 -8.72
C ALA A 335 27.74 0.47 -8.83
N ASP A 336 26.53 0.99 -8.64
CA ASP A 336 26.23 2.43 -8.60
C ASP A 336 26.51 3.07 -7.22
N GLY A 337 27.06 2.30 -6.28
CA GLY A 337 27.35 2.73 -4.91
C GLY A 337 26.16 2.71 -3.96
N SER A 338 24.96 2.36 -4.43
CA SER A 338 23.77 2.26 -3.58
C SER A 338 23.90 1.13 -2.54
N PRO A 339 23.35 1.29 -1.33
CA PRO A 339 23.44 0.27 -0.28
C PRO A 339 22.58 -0.95 -0.61
N ILE A 340 23.13 -2.15 -0.43
CA ILE A 340 22.41 -3.42 -0.50
C ILE A 340 22.13 -3.90 0.90
N TYR A 341 20.85 -4.14 1.20
CA TYR A 341 20.41 -4.59 2.51
C TYR A 341 20.46 -6.12 2.63
N HIS A 342 21.04 -6.58 3.73
CA HIS A 342 21.13 -7.98 4.11
C HIS A 342 20.31 -8.23 5.37
N LEU A 343 19.70 -9.40 5.50
CA LEU A 343 19.12 -9.83 6.78
C LEU A 343 20.27 -10.26 7.70
N GLU A 344 20.47 -9.60 8.83
CA GLU A 344 21.64 -9.87 9.70
C GLU A 344 21.27 -10.32 11.12
N SER A 345 20.02 -10.08 11.53
CA SER A 345 19.51 -10.57 12.80
C SER A 345 18.00 -10.78 12.72
N PHE A 346 17.48 -11.76 13.46
CA PHE A 346 16.05 -12.00 13.51
C PHE A 346 15.61 -12.67 14.81
N VAL A 347 14.35 -12.43 15.18
CA VAL A 347 13.52 -13.30 15.99
C VAL A 347 12.25 -13.62 15.19
N THR A 348 12.09 -14.87 14.78
CA THR A 348 11.00 -15.31 13.90
C THR A 348 10.41 -16.62 14.41
N CYS A 349 9.28 -16.53 15.10
CA CYS A 349 8.58 -17.70 15.63
C CYS A 349 7.49 -18.20 14.69
N PHE A 350 6.97 -17.38 13.77
CA PHE A 350 5.89 -17.80 12.87
C PHE A 350 6.26 -17.61 11.39
N PRO A 351 7.31 -18.28 10.87
CA PRO A 351 7.65 -18.21 9.44
C PRO A 351 6.57 -18.86 8.57
N ALA A 352 6.45 -18.40 7.33
CA ALA A 352 5.44 -18.86 6.37
C ALA A 352 6.06 -19.77 5.30
N GLY A 353 6.55 -20.96 5.68
CA GLY A 353 7.10 -21.94 4.74
C GLY A 353 8.46 -21.55 4.15
N PHE A 354 9.31 -20.94 4.97
CA PHE A 354 10.72 -20.70 4.68
C PHE A 354 11.55 -20.78 5.96
N SER A 355 12.81 -21.18 5.87
CA SER A 355 13.74 -21.05 7.00
C SER A 355 14.29 -19.62 7.05
N THR A 356 14.16 -18.95 8.20
CA THR A 356 14.76 -17.62 8.39
C THR A 356 16.26 -17.71 8.59
N ARG A 357 16.72 -18.82 9.20
CA ARG A 357 18.14 -19.12 9.41
C ARG A 357 18.91 -19.15 8.10
N GLU A 358 18.41 -19.89 7.11
CA GLU A 358 19.04 -19.99 5.78
C GLU A 358 19.05 -18.67 5.01
N LYS A 359 18.20 -17.72 5.37
CA LYS A 359 18.14 -16.39 4.77
C LYS A 359 19.08 -15.38 5.44
N CYS A 360 19.53 -15.67 6.66
CA CYS A 360 20.36 -14.75 7.44
C CYS A 360 21.78 -14.68 6.85
N GLY A 361 22.32 -13.47 6.75
CA GLY A 361 23.57 -13.13 6.08
C GLY A 361 23.42 -12.79 4.59
N HIS A 362 22.26 -13.07 3.98
CA HIS A 362 22.07 -12.89 2.53
C HIS A 362 21.40 -11.55 2.17
N PRO A 363 21.70 -11.00 0.98
CA PRO A 363 21.04 -9.80 0.49
C PRO A 363 19.58 -10.09 0.12
N LEU A 364 18.74 -9.04 0.13
CA LEU A 364 17.31 -9.15 -0.21
C LEU A 364 17.06 -9.85 -1.55
N ALA A 365 17.88 -9.59 -2.57
CA ALA A 365 17.77 -10.25 -3.87
C ALA A 365 17.93 -11.77 -3.78
N THR A 366 18.94 -12.27 -3.06
CA THR A 366 19.14 -13.71 -2.82
C THR A 366 17.99 -14.31 -2.03
N ILE A 367 17.54 -13.63 -0.97
CA ILE A 367 16.42 -14.09 -0.14
C ILE A 367 15.13 -14.28 -0.95
N HIS A 368 14.90 -13.40 -1.94
CA HIS A 368 13.69 -13.39 -2.75
C HIS A 368 13.88 -14.05 -4.13
N ALA A 369 15.05 -14.59 -4.45
CA ALA A 369 15.30 -15.28 -5.72
C ALA A 369 14.24 -16.36 -6.05
N PRO A 370 13.70 -17.13 -5.08
CA PRO A 370 12.66 -18.11 -5.37
C PRO A 370 11.27 -17.52 -5.67
N VAL A 371 11.06 -16.21 -5.49
CA VAL A 371 9.78 -15.54 -5.71
C VAL A 371 9.65 -15.17 -7.18
N PRO A 372 8.69 -15.76 -7.93
CA PRO A 372 8.57 -15.50 -9.36
C PRO A 372 8.37 -14.01 -9.65
N GLY A 373 9.09 -13.47 -10.63
CA GLY A 373 8.96 -12.07 -11.03
C GLY A 373 9.58 -11.04 -10.08
N TYR A 374 10.16 -11.43 -8.95
CA TYR A 374 10.76 -10.50 -7.99
C TYR A 374 11.85 -9.62 -8.64
N ALA A 375 12.85 -10.22 -9.28
CA ALA A 375 13.97 -9.49 -9.88
C ALA A 375 13.49 -8.49 -10.95
N ALA A 376 12.54 -8.93 -11.78
CA ALA A 376 12.01 -8.13 -12.87
C ALA A 376 11.03 -7.02 -12.43
N LYS A 377 10.31 -7.20 -11.32
CA LYS A 377 9.19 -6.32 -10.94
C LYS A 377 9.39 -5.54 -9.65
N LEU A 378 10.13 -6.07 -8.69
CA LEU A 378 10.22 -5.51 -7.33
C LEU A 378 11.62 -5.10 -6.92
N GLU A 379 12.66 -5.87 -7.24
CA GLU A 379 14.02 -5.70 -6.71
C GLU A 379 14.48 -4.23 -6.72
N LYS A 380 14.58 -3.62 -7.91
CA LYS A 380 15.02 -2.22 -8.05
C LYS A 380 14.14 -1.23 -7.29
N SER A 381 12.83 -1.47 -7.20
CA SER A 381 11.93 -0.58 -6.47
C SER A 381 12.07 -0.73 -4.96
N MET A 382 12.31 -1.96 -4.50
CA MET A 382 12.53 -2.30 -3.10
C MET A 382 13.84 -1.73 -2.61
N ASP A 383 14.94 -1.92 -3.34
CA ASP A 383 16.25 -1.39 -2.98
C ASP A 383 16.23 0.14 -2.86
N ARG A 384 15.63 0.83 -3.85
CA ARG A 384 15.47 2.29 -3.80
C ARG A 384 14.63 2.74 -2.61
N PHE A 385 13.55 2.02 -2.30
CA PHE A 385 12.70 2.36 -1.16
C PHE A 385 13.45 2.15 0.17
N PHE A 386 14.13 1.02 0.33
CA PHE A 386 14.89 0.69 1.53
C PHE A 386 16.05 1.67 1.74
N ALA A 387 16.70 2.12 0.67
CA ALA A 387 17.72 3.16 0.75
C ALA A 387 17.17 4.54 1.18
N ARG A 388 15.92 4.86 0.80
CA ARG A 388 15.31 6.19 1.03
C ARG A 388 14.39 6.29 2.23
N LEU A 389 14.00 5.18 2.86
CA LEU A 389 13.09 5.21 4.01
C LEU A 389 13.73 6.04 5.13
N GLU A 390 13.08 7.12 5.54
CA GLU A 390 13.58 8.04 6.57
C GLU A 390 13.28 7.52 7.98
N THR A 391 14.14 7.88 8.94
CA THR A 391 13.86 7.66 10.37
C THR A 391 12.57 8.38 10.77
N GLY A 392 11.75 7.72 11.58
CA GLY A 392 10.46 8.24 12.04
C GLY A 392 9.30 7.92 11.10
N ARG A 393 9.58 7.58 9.83
CA ARG A 393 8.58 7.05 8.90
C ARG A 393 8.46 5.54 9.06
N ILE A 394 7.23 5.07 9.25
CA ILE A 394 6.88 3.65 9.25
C ILE A 394 5.84 3.39 8.16
N VAL A 395 6.01 2.27 7.46
CA VAL A 395 5.05 1.78 6.48
C VAL A 395 4.54 0.40 6.87
N ARG A 396 3.33 0.08 6.43
CA ARG A 396 2.78 -1.27 6.48
C ARG A 396 2.37 -1.78 5.11
N ARG A 397 2.24 -3.09 5.01
CA ARG A 397 1.55 -3.80 3.93
C ARG A 397 0.97 -5.11 4.46
N ALA A 398 0.14 -5.73 3.64
CA ALA A 398 -0.35 -7.07 3.92
C ALA A 398 0.17 -8.07 2.88
N ASN A 399 0.49 -9.28 3.35
CA ASN A 399 0.73 -10.44 2.51
C ASN A 399 -0.26 -11.54 2.89
N TRP A 400 -0.65 -12.39 1.94
CA TRP A 400 -1.57 -13.48 2.21
C TRP A 400 -1.26 -14.74 1.40
N SER A 401 -1.69 -15.88 1.91
CA SER A 401 -1.68 -17.20 1.25
C SER A 401 -2.72 -18.11 1.90
N ILE A 402 -2.98 -19.27 1.30
CA ILE A 402 -3.65 -20.37 1.99
C ILE A 402 -2.60 -21.34 2.52
N THR A 403 -2.70 -21.74 3.79
CA THR A 403 -1.97 -22.88 4.35
C THR A 403 -2.91 -24.06 4.46
N THR A 404 -2.38 -25.28 4.28
CA THR A 404 -3.17 -26.54 4.34
C THR A 404 -3.10 -27.18 5.73
N ASN A 405 -2.92 -26.36 6.76
CA ASN A 405 -2.91 -26.70 8.18
C ASN A 405 -3.05 -25.41 8.99
N ASP A 406 -3.24 -25.57 10.28
CA ASP A 406 -3.46 -24.53 11.28
C ASP A 406 -2.19 -24.09 12.03
N ARG A 407 -0.99 -24.51 11.57
CA ARG A 407 0.26 -24.25 12.28
C ARG A 407 0.80 -22.86 11.97
N LEU A 408 1.19 -22.14 13.02
CA LEU A 408 1.83 -20.83 12.89
C LEU A 408 3.32 -20.94 12.54
N PHE A 409 4.03 -21.93 13.10
CA PHE A 409 5.43 -22.21 12.81
C PHE A 409 5.55 -23.24 11.68
N THR A 410 6.14 -22.83 10.57
CA THR A 410 6.37 -23.69 9.41
C THR A 410 7.59 -23.19 8.64
N GLU A 411 8.72 -23.89 8.74
CA GLU A 411 9.95 -23.55 7.98
C GLU A 411 9.93 -24.01 6.52
N GLY A 412 8.89 -24.76 6.14
CA GLY A 412 8.77 -25.34 4.80
C GLY A 412 7.39 -25.82 4.41
N GLY A 413 7.17 -26.00 3.11
CA GLY A 413 5.95 -26.66 2.61
C GLY A 413 4.76 -25.72 2.34
N ASN A 414 4.90 -24.41 2.50
CA ASN A 414 3.88 -23.45 2.04
C ASN A 414 4.18 -22.86 0.65
N HIS A 415 5.36 -23.17 0.09
CA HIS A 415 5.77 -22.71 -1.24
C HIS A 415 6.12 -23.86 -2.18
N MET A 416 6.07 -23.60 -3.49
CA MET A 416 6.66 -24.47 -4.51
C MET A 416 7.66 -23.68 -5.35
N TYR A 417 8.70 -24.36 -5.84
CA TYR A 417 9.81 -23.69 -6.50
C TYR A 417 9.93 -24.12 -7.95
N ALA A 418 9.86 -23.14 -8.85
CA ALA A 418 10.15 -23.29 -10.27
C ALA A 418 11.66 -23.19 -10.50
N ASP A 419 12.28 -24.27 -10.97
CA ASP A 419 13.64 -24.21 -11.50
C ASP A 419 13.54 -23.79 -12.99
N GLU A 420 14.00 -22.58 -13.33
CA GLU A 420 14.42 -22.28 -14.70
C GLU A 420 15.87 -22.77 -14.81
N GLU A 421 16.06 -23.91 -15.48
CA GLU A 421 17.35 -24.51 -15.88
C GLU A 421 18.49 -24.53 -14.82
N GLY A 422 18.63 -25.65 -14.10
CA GLY A 422 19.96 -26.17 -13.72
C GLY A 422 20.66 -25.64 -12.47
N HIS A 423 20.02 -24.83 -11.62
CA HIS A 423 20.63 -24.38 -10.35
C HIS A 423 20.17 -25.22 -9.15
N GLU A 424 20.70 -26.45 -9.03
CA GLU A 424 20.48 -27.33 -7.87
C GLU A 424 21.03 -26.79 -6.53
N LYS A 425 21.76 -25.67 -6.52
CA LYS A 425 22.63 -25.28 -5.40
C LYS A 425 22.00 -24.42 -4.30
N ASP A 426 20.84 -23.80 -4.52
CA ASP A 426 20.24 -22.84 -3.57
C ASP A 426 18.81 -23.20 -3.13
N LYS A 427 18.47 -24.49 -3.15
CA LYS A 427 17.21 -24.95 -2.53
C LYS A 427 17.34 -24.83 -1.01
N PRO A 428 16.37 -24.23 -0.31
CA PRO A 428 16.24 -24.35 1.14
C PRO A 428 16.34 -25.85 1.53
N VAL A 429 17.40 -26.23 2.23
CA VAL A 429 17.68 -27.64 2.54
C VAL A 429 16.78 -28.03 3.69
N GLY A 430 15.82 -28.92 3.44
CA GLY A 430 15.06 -29.59 4.50
C GLY A 430 13.54 -29.46 4.44
N ASN A 431 12.95 -29.02 3.33
CA ASN A 431 11.49 -28.91 3.24
C ASN A 431 10.86 -30.17 2.62
N ALA A 432 10.62 -31.19 3.46
CA ALA A 432 10.03 -32.48 3.05
C ALA A 432 8.65 -32.42 2.35
N LYS A 433 8.05 -31.22 2.22
CA LYS A 433 6.74 -30.99 1.59
C LYS A 433 6.73 -29.94 0.48
N THR A 434 7.89 -29.44 0.04
CA THR A 434 7.95 -28.51 -1.10
C THR A 434 8.11 -29.27 -2.41
N LEU A 435 7.26 -28.92 -3.38
CA LEU A 435 7.32 -29.48 -4.73
C LEU A 435 8.44 -28.81 -5.54
N ASN A 436 9.34 -29.63 -6.07
CA ASN A 436 10.36 -29.23 -7.02
C ASN A 436 9.80 -29.30 -8.44
N VAL A 437 9.70 -28.17 -9.12
CA VAL A 437 9.18 -28.08 -10.51
C VAL A 437 10.03 -28.80 -11.52
N GLY A 438 11.33 -28.93 -11.28
CA GLY A 438 12.22 -29.70 -12.15
C GLY A 438 12.02 -31.22 -12.05
N SER A 439 11.12 -31.70 -11.19
CA SER A 439 10.87 -33.13 -11.02
C SER A 439 10.13 -33.71 -12.23
N PRO A 440 10.62 -34.82 -12.83
CA PRO A 440 9.90 -35.50 -13.91
C PRO A 440 8.54 -36.06 -13.48
N ASN A 441 8.31 -36.20 -12.16
CA ASN A 441 7.05 -36.69 -11.58
C ASN A 441 6.17 -35.57 -10.98
N LEU A 442 6.42 -34.31 -11.35
CA LEU A 442 5.75 -33.15 -10.75
C LEU A 442 4.22 -33.28 -10.77
N GLU A 443 3.62 -33.64 -11.90
CA GLU A 443 2.16 -33.74 -12.05
C GLU A 443 1.56 -34.81 -11.14
N GLN A 444 2.19 -35.98 -11.06
CA GLN A 444 1.76 -37.08 -10.19
C GLN A 444 1.81 -36.67 -8.72
N GLU A 445 2.84 -35.92 -8.34
CA GLU A 445 3.03 -35.45 -6.97
C GLU A 445 2.07 -34.29 -6.61
N ILE A 446 1.76 -33.39 -7.55
CA ILE A 446 0.68 -32.40 -7.38
C ILE A 446 -0.64 -33.12 -7.13
N GLU A 447 -0.95 -34.15 -7.91
CA GLU A 447 -2.20 -34.89 -7.77
C GLU A 447 -2.27 -35.69 -6.45
N ARG A 448 -1.15 -36.29 -6.02
CA ARG A 448 -1.06 -36.92 -4.70
C ARG A 448 -1.34 -35.90 -3.58
N GLN A 449 -0.67 -34.75 -3.60
CA GLN A 449 -0.88 -33.72 -2.58
C GLN A 449 -2.28 -33.11 -2.63
N ARG A 450 -2.88 -32.95 -3.82
CA ARG A 450 -4.27 -32.48 -3.97
C ARG A 450 -5.23 -33.39 -3.22
N LYS A 451 -5.04 -34.72 -3.34
CA LYS A 451 -5.87 -35.71 -2.62
C LYS A 451 -5.75 -35.57 -1.10
N GLU A 452 -4.56 -35.24 -0.59
CA GLU A 452 -4.26 -35.07 0.83
C GLU A 452 -4.78 -33.76 1.44
N VAL A 453 -5.21 -32.78 0.63
CA VAL A 453 -5.76 -31.53 1.16
C VAL A 453 -7.08 -31.80 1.87
N VAL A 454 -7.14 -31.49 3.16
CA VAL A 454 -8.34 -31.43 3.99
C VAL A 454 -8.74 -29.96 4.12
N VAL A 455 -9.96 -29.61 3.71
CA VAL A 455 -10.38 -28.20 3.57
C VAL A 455 -10.56 -27.54 4.94
N GLU A 456 -11.04 -28.32 5.89
CA GLU A 456 -11.28 -27.93 7.28
C GLU A 456 -9.99 -27.56 8.01
N ASP A 457 -8.85 -28.08 7.56
CA ASP A 457 -7.52 -27.75 8.06
C ASP A 457 -6.92 -26.52 7.36
N CYS A 458 -7.51 -26.08 6.25
CA CYS A 458 -6.99 -24.94 5.50
C CYS A 458 -7.26 -23.62 6.24
N ARG A 459 -6.29 -22.70 6.18
CA ARG A 459 -6.41 -21.36 6.76
C ARG A 459 -6.07 -20.29 5.74
N LEU A 460 -6.83 -19.20 5.75
CA LEU A 460 -6.36 -17.95 5.18
C LEU A 460 -5.30 -17.38 6.10
N ARG A 461 -4.04 -17.48 5.68
CA ARG A 461 -2.90 -16.93 6.40
C ARG A 461 -2.60 -15.53 5.91
N CYS A 462 -2.65 -14.55 6.80
CA CYS A 462 -2.33 -13.15 6.52
C CYS A 462 -1.20 -12.66 7.42
N GLU A 463 -0.32 -11.83 6.86
CA GLU A 463 0.75 -11.17 7.59
C GLU A 463 0.55 -9.67 7.51
N ARG A 464 0.43 -9.01 8.67
CA ARG A 464 0.56 -7.56 8.78
C ARG A 464 2.02 -7.23 8.91
N GLN A 465 2.61 -6.74 7.83
CA GLN A 465 4.04 -6.46 7.73
C GLN A 465 4.28 -4.96 7.91
N THR A 466 5.25 -4.59 8.73
CA THR A 466 5.66 -3.20 8.97
C THR A 466 7.16 -3.04 8.72
N LEU A 467 7.58 -1.85 8.27
CA LEU A 467 8.98 -1.53 8.02
C LEU A 467 9.28 -0.10 8.49
N HIS A 468 10.35 0.06 9.26
CA HIS A 468 10.83 1.36 9.76
C HIS A 468 12.36 1.36 9.94
N ARG A 469 12.97 2.54 10.08
CA ARG A 469 14.42 2.71 10.25
C ARG A 469 14.81 3.22 11.63
N LEU A 470 15.61 2.43 12.35
CA LEU A 470 16.15 2.81 13.66
C LEU A 470 17.00 4.10 13.59
N PRO A 471 16.88 5.01 14.57
CA PRO A 471 17.51 6.32 14.53
C PRO A 471 19.04 6.29 14.64
N ASN A 472 19.63 5.39 15.43
CA ASN A 472 21.08 5.41 15.69
C ASN A 472 21.85 4.52 14.72
N THR A 473 21.50 3.23 14.63
CA THR A 473 22.19 2.28 13.74
C THR A 473 21.77 2.41 12.28
N GLN A 474 20.69 3.13 12.00
CA GLN A 474 20.10 3.26 10.66
C GLN A 474 19.66 1.92 10.06
N ALA A 475 19.58 0.85 10.88
CA ALA A 475 19.09 -0.45 10.47
C ALA A 475 17.60 -0.39 10.13
N LEU A 476 17.20 -1.20 9.16
CA LEU A 476 15.78 -1.39 8.83
C LEU A 476 15.23 -2.54 9.65
N VAL A 477 14.09 -2.33 10.27
CA VAL A 477 13.38 -3.36 11.03
C VAL A 477 12.11 -3.70 10.28
N PHE A 478 12.12 -4.88 9.66
CA PHE A 478 10.95 -5.52 9.07
C PHE A 478 10.30 -6.38 10.14
N ALA A 479 9.06 -6.06 10.50
CA ALA A 479 8.33 -6.80 11.51
C ALA A 479 7.01 -7.32 10.94
N PHE A 480 6.51 -8.44 11.45
CA PHE A 480 5.19 -8.92 11.06
C PHE A 480 4.46 -9.68 12.16
N LYS A 481 3.14 -9.50 12.19
CA LYS A 481 2.22 -10.35 12.94
C LYS A 481 1.40 -11.21 11.98
N THR A 482 1.36 -12.50 12.26
CA THR A 482 0.65 -13.52 11.48
C THR A 482 -0.72 -13.80 12.06
N TYR A 483 -1.73 -13.81 11.20
CA TYR A 483 -3.11 -14.20 11.48
C TYR A 483 -3.48 -15.42 10.65
N LEU A 484 -4.22 -16.35 11.27
CA LEU A 484 -4.82 -17.51 10.59
C LEU A 484 -6.33 -17.40 10.78
N TYR A 485 -7.08 -17.36 9.68
CA TYR A 485 -8.54 -17.43 9.69
C TYR A 485 -8.97 -18.76 9.09
N THR A 486 -9.96 -19.40 9.68
CA THR A 486 -10.63 -20.54 9.03
C THR A 486 -11.31 -20.08 7.76
N LEU A 487 -11.48 -21.00 6.81
CA LEU A 487 -12.24 -20.69 5.59
C LEU A 487 -13.74 -20.49 5.88
N GLU A 488 -14.24 -21.13 6.94
CA GLU A 488 -15.61 -20.96 7.43
C GLU A 488 -15.86 -19.53 7.92
N GLU A 489 -14.96 -18.95 8.73
CA GLU A 489 -15.08 -17.54 9.14
C GLU A 489 -15.15 -16.58 7.96
N VAL A 490 -14.35 -16.81 6.91
CA VAL A 490 -14.38 -15.98 5.70
C VAL A 490 -15.70 -16.16 4.93
N LYS A 491 -16.26 -17.37 4.93
CA LYS A 491 -17.54 -17.69 4.29
C LYS A 491 -18.71 -17.08 5.05
N ASP A 492 -18.71 -17.16 6.38
CA ASP A 492 -19.73 -16.56 7.25
C ASP A 492 -19.76 -15.02 7.13
N GLU A 493 -18.64 -14.40 6.78
CA GLU A 493 -18.55 -12.98 6.43
C GLU A 493 -19.13 -12.64 5.04
N GLY A 494 -19.54 -13.64 4.25
CA GLY A 494 -20.01 -13.48 2.87
C GLY A 494 -18.88 -13.26 1.85
N LEU A 495 -17.62 -13.43 2.24
CA LEU A 495 -16.44 -13.16 1.41
C LEU A 495 -15.90 -14.41 0.68
N GLY A 496 -16.60 -15.54 0.78
CA GLY A 496 -16.26 -16.79 0.10
C GLY A 496 -16.03 -16.62 -1.41
N PRO A 497 -16.99 -16.05 -2.16
CA PRO A 497 -16.82 -15.80 -3.59
C PRO A 497 -15.62 -14.90 -3.93
N GLU A 498 -15.39 -13.85 -3.14
CA GLU A 498 -14.28 -12.92 -3.38
C GLU A 498 -12.91 -13.56 -3.15
N LEU A 499 -12.78 -14.39 -2.10
CA LEU A 499 -11.56 -15.14 -1.86
C LEU A 499 -11.35 -16.20 -2.96
N ALA A 500 -12.40 -16.89 -3.40
CA ALA A 500 -12.31 -17.85 -4.49
C ALA A 500 -11.85 -17.18 -5.81
N ASP A 501 -12.36 -16.00 -6.11
CA ASP A 501 -11.94 -15.21 -7.27
C ASP A 501 -10.50 -14.71 -7.13
N ALA A 502 -10.07 -14.34 -5.93
CA ALA A 502 -8.68 -13.99 -5.67
C ALA A 502 -7.72 -15.18 -5.82
N ILE A 503 -8.15 -16.39 -5.45
CA ILE A 503 -7.39 -17.63 -5.68
C ILE A 503 -7.23 -17.87 -7.19
N ASP A 504 -8.31 -17.76 -7.98
CA ASP A 504 -8.23 -17.80 -9.44
C ASP A 504 -7.35 -16.66 -9.98
N GLY A 505 -7.39 -15.51 -9.32
CA GLY A 505 -6.62 -14.30 -9.60
C GLY A 505 -5.11 -14.45 -9.48
N LEU A 506 -4.62 -15.43 -8.70
CA LEU A 506 -3.20 -15.74 -8.60
C LEU A 506 -2.62 -16.10 -9.98
N GLY A 507 -3.35 -16.89 -10.77
CA GLY A 507 -2.92 -17.30 -12.11
C GLY A 507 -3.21 -16.28 -13.22
N LYS A 508 -4.00 -15.24 -12.95
CA LYS A 508 -4.48 -14.27 -13.96
C LYS A 508 -3.78 -12.90 -13.87
N GLY A 509 -2.82 -12.79 -12.95
CA GLY A 509 -2.11 -11.57 -12.60
C GLY A 509 -0.98 -11.16 -13.54
N ASN A 510 -0.16 -10.19 -13.11
CA ASN A 510 1.06 -9.80 -13.82
C ASN A 510 2.24 -10.78 -13.59
N VAL A 511 2.07 -11.76 -12.70
CA VAL A 511 3.01 -12.86 -12.42
C VAL A 511 2.21 -14.15 -12.21
N PRO A 512 1.73 -14.83 -13.28
CA PRO A 512 0.92 -16.04 -13.17
C PRO A 512 1.58 -17.19 -12.39
N ALA A 513 2.90 -17.27 -12.43
CA ALA A 513 3.70 -18.26 -11.69
C ALA A 513 3.52 -18.16 -10.16
N ILE A 514 2.95 -17.06 -9.64
CA ILE A 514 2.65 -16.94 -8.21
C ILE A 514 1.62 -17.97 -7.72
N ASN A 515 0.71 -18.39 -8.60
CA ASN A 515 -0.26 -19.45 -8.28
C ASN A 515 0.47 -20.74 -7.90
N PHE A 516 1.50 -21.07 -8.69
CA PHE A 516 2.36 -22.21 -8.42
C PHE A 516 3.19 -21.97 -7.15
N TYR A 517 3.87 -20.83 -7.04
CA TYR A 517 4.69 -20.49 -5.87
C TYR A 517 3.91 -20.57 -4.55
N LYS A 518 2.67 -20.10 -4.50
CA LYS A 518 1.80 -20.16 -3.30
C LYS A 518 1.04 -21.47 -3.14
N ARG A 519 1.42 -22.54 -3.85
CA ARG A 519 0.78 -23.87 -3.81
C ARG A 519 -0.68 -23.91 -4.28
N GLY A 520 -1.17 -22.86 -4.96
CA GLY A 520 -2.57 -22.76 -5.40
C GLY A 520 -3.01 -23.89 -6.35
N VAL A 521 -2.08 -24.49 -7.10
CA VAL A 521 -2.40 -25.68 -7.93
C VAL A 521 -2.70 -26.95 -7.11
N VAL A 522 -2.33 -27.00 -5.82
CA VAL A 522 -2.55 -28.15 -4.93
C VAL A 522 -3.86 -28.00 -4.16
N TRP A 523 -4.05 -26.88 -3.47
CA TRP A 523 -5.21 -26.65 -2.59
C TRP A 523 -6.35 -25.88 -3.28
N GLY A 524 -6.09 -25.21 -4.40
CA GLY A 524 -6.99 -24.21 -4.98
C GLY A 524 -8.38 -24.72 -5.30
N ASP A 525 -8.52 -25.91 -5.90
CA ASP A 525 -9.83 -26.38 -6.35
C ASP A 525 -10.74 -26.77 -5.19
N LYS A 526 -10.25 -27.56 -4.22
CA LYS A 526 -11.03 -27.93 -3.02
C LYS A 526 -11.42 -26.71 -2.19
N VAL A 527 -10.49 -25.76 -2.02
CA VAL A 527 -10.75 -24.53 -1.27
C VAL A 527 -11.79 -23.66 -1.97
N LYS A 528 -11.69 -23.47 -3.29
CA LYS A 528 -12.69 -22.71 -4.05
C LYS A 528 -14.07 -23.36 -4.06
N GLU A 529 -14.14 -24.68 -4.16
CA GLU A 529 -15.40 -25.44 -4.10
C GLU A 529 -16.11 -25.19 -2.76
N PHE A 530 -15.38 -25.30 -1.64
CA PHE A 530 -15.92 -25.01 -0.32
C PHE A 530 -16.35 -23.55 -0.12
N LEU A 531 -15.54 -22.59 -0.60
CA LEU A 531 -15.85 -21.17 -0.47
C LEU A 531 -17.09 -20.75 -1.30
N ARG A 532 -17.43 -21.50 -2.35
CA ARG A 532 -18.57 -21.24 -3.23
C ARG A 532 -19.82 -22.06 -2.90
N SER A 533 -19.74 -23.01 -1.96
CA SER A 533 -20.83 -23.94 -1.63
C SER A 533 -21.95 -23.35 -0.78
#